data_AF-A0A9N9N670-F1
#
_entry.id   AF-A0A9N9N670-F1
#
_cell.length_a   1.000
_cell.length_b   1.000
_cell.length_c   1.000
_cell.angle_alpha   90.00
_cell.angle_beta   90.00
_cell.angle_gamma   90.00
#
_symmetry.space_group_name_H-M   'P 1'
#
loop_
_entity.id
_entity.type
_entity.pdbx_description
1 polymer ?
#
loop_
_entity_poly.entity_id
_entity_poly.type
_entity_poly.pdbx_seq_one_letter_code
_entity_poly.pdbx_strand_id
1 'polypeptide(L)' 'YDNFRNIVEVGKGGFSVVYKTSYKRQYGTNEDIAIKIIKDSHKDKQHFLNEVFYFYV' A
#
# COMPACT_ATOMS: atom_id res chain seq x y z
N TYR A 1 6.65 7.22 10.28
CA TYR A 1 5.22 7.03 9.96
C TYR A 1 4.46 8.36 9.80
N ASP A 2 5.07 9.52 10.07
CA ASP A 2 4.36 10.81 10.20
C ASP A 2 4.06 11.52 8.86
N ASN A 3 4.52 10.96 7.75
CA ASN A 3 4.31 11.55 6.42
C ASN A 3 2.98 11.11 5.78
N PHE A 4 2.30 10.10 6.33
CA PHE A 4 1.00 9.64 5.85
C PHE A 4 -0.12 10.32 6.63
N ARG A 5 -1.10 10.86 5.93
CA ARG A 5 -2.24 11.57 6.50
C ARG A 5 -3.53 11.11 5.85
N ASN A 6 -4.64 11.20 6.58
CA ASN A 6 -5.96 10.83 6.08
C ASN A 6 -5.99 9.38 5.54
N ILE A 7 -5.52 8.44 6.36
CA ILE A 7 -5.50 7.02 6.02
C ILE A 7 -6.95 6.53 6.08
N VAL A 8 -7.50 6.14 4.94
CA VAL A 8 -8.87 5.63 4.80
C VAL A 8 -8.79 4.24 4.18
N GLU A 9 -9.40 3.24 4.84
CA GLU A 9 -9.56 1.92 4.24
C GLU A 9 -10.49 2.03 3.03
N VAL A 10 -10.00 1.60 1.86
CA VAL A 10 -10.78 1.62 0.61
C VAL A 10 -11.24 0.23 0.19
N GLY A 11 -10.63 -0.82 0.73
CA GLY A 11 -11.05 -2.18 0.44
C GLY A 11 -10.33 -3.20 1.30
N LYS A 12 -11.07 -4.23 1.69
CA LYS A 12 -10.56 -5.35 2.48
C LYS A 12 -10.96 -6.66 1.85
N GLY A 13 -9.94 -7.42 1.44
CA GLY A 13 -10.09 -8.77 0.93
C GLY A 13 -9.71 -9.82 1.98
N GLY A 14 -9.76 -11.09 1.56
CA GLY A 14 -9.26 -12.21 2.36
C GLY A 14 -7.80 -12.02 2.76
N PHE A 15 -6.97 -11.61 1.79
CA PHE A 15 -5.50 -11.63 1.89
C PHE A 15 -4.86 -10.26 2.20
N SER A 16 -5.53 -9.15 1.90
CA SER A 16 -4.96 -7.81 2.09
C SER A 16 -6.01 -6.76 2.43
N VAL A 17 -5.53 -5.63 2.93
CA VAL A 17 -6.31 -4.39 3.11
C VAL A 17 -5.62 -3.29 2.32
N VAL A 18 -6.40 -2.51 1.58
CA VAL A 18 -5.93 -1.38 0.79
C VAL A 18 -6.43 -0.10 1.46
N TYR A 19 -5.53 0.86 1.59
CA TYR A 19 -5.78 2.17 2.14
C TYR A 19 -5.47 3.24 1.11
N LYS A 20 -6.30 4.28 1.04
CA LYS A 20 -5.97 5.55 0.42
C LYS A 20 -5.37 6.47 1.47
N THR A 21 -4.29 7.17 1.14
CA THR A 21 -3.66 8.13 2.06
C THR A 21 -3.02 9.27 1.27
N SER A 22 -2.86 10.41 1.94
CA SER A 22 -2.10 11.54 1.42
C SER A 22 -0.69 11.47 2.00
N TYR A 23 0.31 11.36 1.12
CA TYR A 23 1.72 11.34 1.49
C TYR A 23 2.35 12.72 1.31
N LYS A 24 2.93 13.26 2.39
CA LYS A 24 3.69 14.50 2.33
C LYS A 24 5.12 14.22 1.84
N ARG A 25 5.46 14.67 0.63
CA ARG A 25 6.84 14.61 0.12
C ARG A 25 7.73 15.66 0.77
N GLN A 26 9.05 15.50 0.60
CA GLN A 26 10.10 16.33 1.22
C GLN A 26 10.09 17.83 0.82
N TYR A 27 9.19 18.28 -0.04
CA TYR A 27 9.04 19.69 -0.41
C TYR A 27 7.64 20.25 -0.13
N GLY A 28 6.89 19.61 0.77
CA GLY A 28 5.57 20.08 1.19
C GLY A 28 4.44 19.79 0.21
N THR A 29 4.73 19.14 -0.92
CA THR A 29 3.71 18.62 -1.83
C THR A 29 3.05 17.39 -1.23
N ASN A 30 1.73 17.31 -1.37
CA ASN A 30 0.94 16.16 -0.97
C ASN A 30 0.62 15.34 -2.22
N GLU A 31 0.76 14.02 -2.11
CA GLU A 31 0.46 13.07 -3.18
C GLU A 31 -0.52 12.04 -2.65
N ASP A 32 -1.61 11.82 -3.39
CA ASP A 32 -2.54 10.74 -3.09
C ASP A 32 -1.90 9.41 -3.50
N ILE A 33 -1.72 8.52 -2.54
CA ILE A 33 -1.14 7.20 -2.77
C ILE A 33 -2.07 6.10 -2.25
N ALA A 34 -1.89 4.89 -2.77
CA ALA A 34 -2.50 3.68 -2.25
C ALA A 34 -1.47 2.84 -1.49
N ILE A 35 -1.84 2.33 -0.32
CA ILE A 35 -1.04 1.40 0.48
C ILE A 35 -1.80 0.07 0.56
N LYS A 36 -1.18 -1.02 0.10
CA LYS A 36 -1.73 -2.38 0.22
C LYS A 36 -0.93 -3.13 1.29
N ILE A 37 -1.60 -3.52 2.37
CA ILE A 37 -1.02 -4.27 3.49
C ILE A 37 -1.51 -5.71 3.41
N ILE A 38 -0.58 -6.66 3.34
CA ILE A 38 -0.88 -8.09 3.40
C ILE A 38 -1.04 -8.52 4.85
N LYS A 39 -2.03 -9.37 5.13
CA LYS A 39 -2.12 -10.05 6.42
C LYS A 39 -1.05 -11.13 6.41
N ASP A 40 -0.32 -11.28 7.52
CA ASP A 40 0.88 -12.14 7.58
C ASP A 40 0.51 -13.63 7.52
N SER A 41 0.21 -14.12 6.32
CA SER A 41 0.20 -15.53 5.95
C SER A 41 1.50 -15.79 5.22
N HIS A 42 2.41 -16.51 5.87
CA HIS A 42 3.74 -16.91 5.38
C HIS A 42 3.79 -17.49 3.93
N LYS A 43 2.64 -17.80 3.31
CA LYS A 43 2.50 -18.35 1.96
C LYS A 43 2.29 -17.30 0.85
N ASP A 44 1.81 -16.10 1.18
CA ASP A 44 1.39 -15.12 0.16
C ASP A 44 2.44 -14.03 -0.12
N LYS A 45 3.53 -14.00 0.66
CA LYS A 45 4.59 -12.99 0.54
C LYS A 45 5.29 -13.04 -0.82
N GLN A 46 5.65 -14.22 -1.33
CA GLN A 46 6.33 -14.33 -2.63
C GLN A 46 5.40 -13.95 -3.79
N HIS A 47 4.13 -14.38 -3.74
CA HIS A 47 3.14 -14.02 -4.75
C HIS A 47 2.91 -12.50 -4.79
N PHE A 48 2.84 -11.86 -3.62
CA PHE A 48 2.71 -10.41 -3.51
C PHE A 48 3.94 -9.66 -4.07
N LEU A 49 5.15 -10.13 -3.77
CA LEU A 49 6.36 -9.53 -4.32
C LEU A 49 6.42 -9.72 -5.85
N ASN A 50 6.03 -10.89 -6.36
CA ASN A 50 5.96 -11.14 -7.80
C ASN A 50 4.98 -10.18 -8.50
N GLU A 51 3.83 -9.86 -7.91
CA GLU A 51 2.91 -8.83 -8.45
C GLU A 51 3.64 -7.50 -8.67
N VAL A 52 4.47 -7.06 -7.71
CA VAL A 52 5.24 -5.81 -7.82
C VAL A 52 6.29 -5.91 -8.93
N PHE A 53 6.99 -7.03 -9.06
CA PHE A 53 8.06 -7.19 -10.06
C PHE A 53 7.53 -7.41 -11.50
N TYR A 54 6.39 -8.07 -11.68
CA TYR A 54 5.81 -8.33 -13.01
C TYR A 54 5.21 -7.08 -13.68
N PHE A 55 4.86 -6.04 -12.91
CA PHE A 55 4.34 -4.77 -13.46
C PHE A 55 5.42 -3.82 -14.03
N TYR A 56 6.70 -4.19 -13.98
CA TYR A 56 7.84 -3.39 -14.47
C TYR A 56 8.47 -3.92 -15.79
N VAL A 57 7.72 -4.67 -16.60
CA VAL A 57 8.13 -5.11 -17.95
C VAL A 57 7.41 -4.30 -19.02
#